data_AF-A0A2J0N443-F1
#
_entry.id   AF-A0A2J0N443-F1
#
_cell.length_a   1.000
_cell.length_b   1.000
_cell.length_c   1.000
_cell.angle_alpha   90.00
_cell.angle_beta   90.00
_cell.angle_gamma   90.00
#
_symmetry.space_group_name_H-M   'P 1'
#
loop_
_entity.id
_entity.type
_entity.pdbx_description
1 polymer ?
#
loop_
_entity_poly.entity_id
_entity_poly.type
_entity_poly.pdbx_seq_one_letter_code
_entity_poly.pdbx_strand_id
1 'polypeptide(L)'
;LKDDKLKSIFSVLILSILGSTPDKISATVGILSLREFIFDGGYYPLNGMQGFAGTLLKKYLEYKGDIKLSSSVDHIMIQNGRAIGVSFSGNNVE
;
A
#
# COMPACT_ATOMS: atom_id res chain seq x y z
N LEU A 1 1.16 -18.68 -25.62
CA LEU A 1 2.60 -18.92 -25.36
C LEU A 1 2.81 -20.42 -25.17
N LYS A 2 3.74 -21.04 -25.91
CA LYS A 2 4.05 -22.47 -25.76
C LYS A 2 5.15 -22.76 -24.73
N ASP A 3 5.98 -21.77 -24.40
CA ASP A 3 7.09 -21.92 -23.46
C ASP A 3 6.62 -21.79 -22.00
N ASP A 4 6.69 -22.88 -21.24
CA ASP A 4 6.28 -22.93 -19.84
C ASP A 4 7.28 -22.23 -18.90
N LYS A 5 8.56 -22.11 -19.27
CA LYS A 5 9.53 -21.33 -18.49
C LYS A 5 9.19 -19.86 -18.56
N LEU A 6 8.85 -19.36 -19.75
CA LEU A 6 8.44 -17.98 -19.93
C LEU A 6 7.15 -17.66 -19.17
N LYS A 7 6.15 -18.56 -19.21
CA LYS A 7 4.95 -18.43 -18.37
C LYS A 7 5.32 -18.37 -16.88
N SER A 8 6.24 -19.20 -16.42
CA SER A 8 6.66 -19.24 -15.03
C SER A 8 7.31 -17.93 -14.58
N ILE A 9 8.14 -17.31 -15.42
CA ILE A 9 8.72 -15.98 -15.16
C ILE A 9 7.64 -14.93 -14.97
N PHE A 10 6.66 -14.85 -15.89
CA PHE A 10 5.55 -13.90 -15.76
C PHE A 10 4.68 -14.19 -14.54
N SER A 11 4.44 -15.47 -14.22
CA SER A 11 3.69 -15.85 -13.02
C SER A 11 4.36 -15.34 -11.74
N VAL A 12 5.68 -15.43 -11.65
CA VAL A 12 6.44 -14.90 -10.50
C VAL A 12 6.35 -13.38 -10.44
N LEU A 13 6.53 -12.68 -11.58
CA LEU A 13 6.43 -11.22 -11.62
C LEU A 13 5.04 -10.72 -11.21
N ILE A 14 4.00 -11.34 -11.74
CA ILE A 14 2.59 -11.04 -11.39
C ILE A 14 2.37 -11.25 -9.89
N LEU A 15 2.85 -12.38 -9.33
CA LEU A 15 2.73 -12.67 -7.91
C LEU A 15 3.49 -11.64 -7.05
N SER A 16 4.69 -11.24 -7.45
CA SER A 16 5.52 -10.28 -6.72
C SER A 16 4.93 -8.88 -6.70
N ILE A 17 4.31 -8.45 -7.80
CA ILE A 17 3.75 -7.08 -7.92
C ILE A 17 2.35 -7.01 -7.30
N LEU A 18 1.52 -8.04 -7.50
CA LEU A 18 0.09 -8.00 -7.17
C LEU A 18 -0.29 -8.87 -5.97
N GLY A 19 0.63 -9.66 -5.44
CA GLY A 19 0.38 -10.51 -4.26
C GLY A 19 -0.60 -11.66 -4.51
N SER A 20 -0.93 -11.99 -5.76
CA SER A 20 -1.86 -13.06 -6.10
C SER A 20 -1.42 -13.84 -7.34
N THR A 21 -1.93 -15.06 -7.50
CA THR A 21 -1.58 -15.94 -8.61
C THR A 21 -2.28 -15.51 -9.90
N PRO A 22 -1.69 -15.76 -11.09
CA PRO A 22 -2.24 -15.27 -12.37
C PRO A 22 -3.66 -15.77 -12.69
N ASP A 23 -4.06 -16.93 -12.17
CA ASP A 23 -5.41 -17.51 -12.33
C ASP A 23 -6.49 -16.75 -11.53
N LYS A 24 -6.09 -15.90 -10.58
CA LYS A 24 -6.99 -15.09 -9.74
C LYS A 24 -6.99 -13.61 -10.12
N ILE A 25 -6.23 -13.22 -11.13
CA ILE A 25 -6.05 -11.83 -11.54
C ILE A 25 -6.67 -11.64 -12.93
N SER A 26 -7.40 -10.54 -13.10
CA SER A 26 -7.85 -10.12 -14.44
C SER A 26 -6.66 -9.93 -15.38
N ALA A 27 -6.74 -10.48 -16.59
CA ALA A 27 -5.69 -10.34 -17.59
C ALA A 27 -5.31 -8.86 -17.84
N THR A 28 -6.30 -7.95 -17.81
CA THR A 28 -6.06 -6.52 -17.97
C THR A 28 -5.20 -5.95 -16.85
N VAL A 29 -5.49 -6.31 -15.60
CA VAL A 29 -4.69 -5.85 -14.45
C VAL A 29 -3.27 -6.39 -14.54
N GLY A 30 -3.11 -7.69 -14.82
CA GLY A 30 -1.79 -8.30 -14.97
C GLY A 30 -0.95 -7.66 -16.07
N ILE A 31 -1.54 -7.36 -17.23
CA ILE A 31 -0.85 -6.71 -18.35
C ILE A 31 -0.43 -5.27 -18.01
N LEU A 32 -1.33 -4.48 -17.40
CA LEU A 32 -1.03 -3.09 -17.04
C LEU A 32 0.09 -3.02 -16.00
N SER A 33 0.02 -3.85 -14.95
CA SER A 33 1.05 -3.87 -13.91
C SER A 33 2.41 -4.36 -14.42
N LEU A 34 2.44 -5.37 -15.31
CA LEU A 34 3.68 -5.79 -15.97
C LEU A 34 4.24 -4.71 -16.88
N ARG A 35 3.37 -4.00 -17.61
CA ARG A 35 3.78 -2.87 -18.46
C ARG A 35 4.46 -1.80 -17.61
N GLU A 36 3.80 -1.33 -16.55
CA GLU A 36 4.38 -0.34 -15.64
C GLU A 36 5.73 -0.81 -15.07
N PHE A 37 5.78 -2.04 -14.57
CA PHE A 37 7.02 -2.59 -13.99
C PHE A 37 8.18 -2.67 -15.00
N ILE A 38 7.92 -3.07 -16.24
CA ILE A 38 8.96 -3.25 -17.26
C ILE A 38 9.39 -1.90 -17.87
N PHE A 39 8.44 -1.00 -18.14
CA PHE A 39 8.71 0.23 -18.89
C PHE A 39 9.05 1.43 -18.01
N ASP A 40 8.46 1.56 -16.82
CA ASP A 40 8.69 2.71 -15.95
C ASP A 40 9.89 2.50 -15.01
N GLY A 41 10.28 1.23 -14.80
CA GLY A 41 11.43 0.83 -14.01
C GLY A 41 11.22 0.92 -12.50
N GLY A 42 12.16 0.34 -11.75
CA GLY A 42 12.16 0.38 -10.29
C GLY A 42 13.00 1.52 -9.74
N TYR A 43 12.50 2.23 -8.72
CA TYR A 43 13.24 3.25 -7.99
C TYR A 43 13.51 2.79 -6.55
N TYR A 44 14.72 3.04 -6.05
CA TYR A 44 15.04 2.83 -4.65
C TYR A 44 15.23 4.18 -3.96
N PRO A 45 14.40 4.53 -2.96
CA PRO A 45 14.53 5.81 -2.29
C PRO A 45 15.89 5.98 -1.62
N LEU A 46 16.44 7.19 -1.69
CA LEU A 46 17.59 7.56 -0.87
C LEU A 46 17.21 7.39 0.61
N ASN A 47 18.07 6.72 1.38
CA ASN A 47 17.81 6.30 2.77
C ASN A 47 16.74 5.19 2.91
N GLY A 48 16.40 4.50 1.82
CA GLY A 48 15.48 3.37 1.80
C GLY A 48 14.02 3.73 2.11
N MET A 49 13.19 2.71 2.25
CA MET A 49 11.74 2.87 2.48
C MET A 49 11.41 3.59 3.80
N GLN A 50 12.23 3.41 4.84
CA GLN A 50 12.09 4.15 6.09
C GLN A 50 12.36 5.65 5.89
N GLY A 51 13.35 6.02 5.07
CA GLY A 51 13.64 7.40 4.71
C GLY A 51 12.50 8.07 3.94
N PHE A 52 11.86 7.33 3.04
CA PHE A 52 10.64 7.78 2.36
C PHE A 52 9.51 8.08 3.36
N ALA A 53 9.16 7.12 4.24
CA ALA A 53 8.12 7.32 5.25
C ALA A 53 8.45 8.48 6.21
N GLY A 54 9.71 8.59 6.64
CA GLY A 54 10.17 9.67 7.52
C GLY A 54 10.10 11.05 6.87
N THR A 55 10.36 11.15 5.55
CA THR A 55 10.27 12.42 4.81
C THR A 55 8.82 12.92 4.75
N LEU A 56 7.86 12.02 4.52
CA LEU A 56 6.43 12.35 4.56
C LEU A 56 5.99 12.80 5.96
N LEU A 57 6.40 12.05 6.99
CA LEU A 57 6.09 12.40 8.38
C LEU A 57 6.64 13.80 8.75
N LYS A 58 7.89 14.09 8.36
CA LYS A 58 8.48 15.41 8.62
C LYS A 58 7.62 16.53 8.02
N LYS A 59 7.20 16.39 6.76
CA LYS A 59 6.34 17.38 6.10
C LYS A 59 4.99 17.53 6.77
N TYR A 60 4.37 16.42 7.18
CA TYR A 60 3.10 16.44 7.91
C TYR A 60 3.19 17.23 9.23
N LEU A 61 4.27 17.03 10.01
CA LEU A 61 4.53 17.78 11.25
C LEU A 61 4.84 19.26 10.98
N GLU A 62 5.56 19.58 9.90
CA GLU A 62 5.79 20.98 9.46
C GLU A 62 4.47 21.72 9.17
N TYR A 63 3.45 21.01 8.69
CA TYR A 63 2.09 21.52 8.48
C TYR A 63 1.21 21.47 9.75
N LYS A 64 1.81 21.30 10.94
CA LYS A 64 1.13 21.24 12.24
C LYS A 64 0.18 20.05 12.41
N GLY A 65 0.39 18.96 11.66
CA GLY A 65 -0.26 17.70 11.91
C GLY A 65 0.20 17.07 13.24
N ASP A 66 -0.65 16.24 13.84
CA ASP A 66 -0.33 15.50 15.07
C ASP A 66 -0.26 13.99 14.80
N ILE A 67 0.57 13.27 15.56
CA ILE A 67 0.79 11.83 15.41
C ILE A 67 0.64 11.09 16.73
N LYS A 68 -0.14 10.02 16.70
CA LYS A 68 -0.31 9.10 17.82
C LYS A 68 0.25 7.73 17.45
N LEU A 69 1.42 7.43 18.00
CA LEU A 69 2.03 6.11 17.88
C LEU A 69 1.54 5.20 19.00
N SER A 70 1.61 3.88 18.78
CA SER A 70 1.19 2.88 19.76
C SER A 70 -0.24 3.09 20.28
N SER A 71 -1.10 3.70 19.47
CA SER A 71 -2.48 4.06 19.82
C SER A 71 -3.42 3.23 18.95
N SER A 72 -3.78 2.04 19.44
CA SER A 72 -4.68 1.12 18.74
C SER A 72 -6.08 1.72 18.64
N VAL A 73 -6.66 1.73 17.44
CA VAL A 73 -8.04 2.15 17.20
C VAL A 73 -8.96 0.93 17.33
N ASP A 74 -9.99 1.04 18.18
CA ASP A 74 -10.98 -0.01 18.40
C ASP A 74 -12.21 0.16 17.51
N HIS A 75 -12.69 1.40 17.36
CA HIS A 75 -13.92 1.68 16.63
C HIS A 75 -13.80 2.97 15.80
N ILE A 76 -14.46 2.95 14.63
CA ILE A 76 -14.78 4.15 13.86
C ILE A 76 -16.17 4.60 14.29
N MET A 77 -16.30 5.84 14.71
CA MET A 77 -17.56 6.40 15.17
C MET A 77 -18.37 6.94 13.99
N ILE A 78 -19.62 6.48 13.86
CA ILE A 78 -20.52 6.88 12.77
C ILE A 78 -21.77 7.55 13.34
N GLN A 79 -22.13 8.71 12.80
CA GLN A 79 -23.39 9.40 13.09
C GLN A 79 -24.07 9.81 11.78
N ASN A 80 -25.36 9.49 11.63
CA ASN A 80 -26.14 9.79 10.43
C ASN A 80 -25.46 9.34 9.11
N GLY A 81 -24.82 8.17 9.14
CA GLY A 81 -24.10 7.61 7.99
C GLY A 81 -22.76 8.28 7.67
N ARG A 82 -22.21 9.12 8.56
CA ARG A 82 -20.92 9.79 8.39
C ARG A 82 -19.94 9.41 9.49
N ALA A 83 -18.68 9.20 9.13
CA ALA A 83 -17.61 9.07 10.11
C ALA A 83 -17.39 10.41 10.83
N ILE A 84 -17.36 10.36 12.16
CA ILE A 84 -17.17 11.54 13.02
C ILE A 84 -15.90 11.48 13.87
N GLY A 85 -15.25 10.32 13.95
CA GLY A 85 -14.09 10.14 14.82
C GLY A 85 -13.66 8.68 14.97
N VAL A 86 -12.71 8.44 15.87
CA VAL A 86 -12.25 7.11 16.27
C VAL A 86 -12.10 7.01 17.78
N SER A 87 -12.26 5.81 18.33
CA SER A 87 -11.96 5.54 19.74
C SER A 87 -10.74 4.64 19.88
N PHE A 88 -9.85 4.97 20.81
CA PHE A 88 -8.64 4.20 21.09
C PHE A 88 -8.83 3.22 22.25
N SER A 89 -8.07 2.11 22.25
CA SER A 89 -8.09 1.13 23.34
C SER A 89 -7.67 1.76 24.67
N GLY A 90 -8.52 1.67 25.70
CA GLY A 90 -8.20 2.13 27.07
C GLY A 90 -8.64 3.57 27.44
N ASN A 91 -9.54 4.19 26.66
CA ASN A 91 -10.14 5.54 26.77
C ASN A 91 -9.39 6.69 26.04
N ASN A 92 -10.01 7.18 24.97
CA ASN A 92 -10.61 8.51 24.80
C ASN A 92 -11.21 8.57 23.38
N VAL A 93 -12.29 9.34 23.21
CA VAL A 93 -12.95 9.58 21.93
C VAL A 93 -12.34 10.85 21.31
N GLU A 94 -11.91 10.79 20.04
CA GLU A 94 -11.49 11.95 19.24
C GLU A 94 -12.28 12.05 17.93
#